data_AF-A0A934W6T3-F1
#
_entry.id   AF-A0A934W6T3-F1
#
_cell.length_a   1.000
_cell.length_b   1.000
_cell.length_c   1.000
_cell.angle_alpha   90.00
_cell.angle_beta   90.00
_cell.angle_gamma   90.00
#
_symmetry.space_group_name_H-M   'P 1'
#
loop_
_entity.id
_entity.type
_entity.pdbx_description
1 polymer ?
#
loop_
_entity_poly.entity_id
_entity_poly.type
_entity_poly.pdbx_seq_one_letter_code
_entity_poly.pdbx_strand_id
1 'polypeptide(L)'
;MEADPFAMHTEVDTHTSLLLVGATGLVGRACLQLLTRHDTPETLRVLTRRPIAPSGEVRFEQCIEDFERLGEHPEWFKVDTVICALGTTMRRARTAAAFRRVDFDYPLHIANLARAHGARHFILVSAMGADAQSGNFYYRVKGELEEALLRLGYPALTIARPSLLLGKRNEWRWGEEIGKRIGPLLPPRWRPVPADAVARALVSAARSEEVGIRMLENAALRAEVERLP
;
A
#
# COMPACT_ATOMS: atom_id res chain seq x y z
N MET A 1 -46.23 22.14 21.60
CA MET A 1 -45.37 21.19 20.88
C MET A 1 -44.03 21.88 20.75
N GLU A 2 -43.21 21.77 21.80
CA GLU A 2 -41.92 22.43 21.91
C GLU A 2 -40.90 21.68 21.06
N ALA A 3 -40.13 22.43 20.27
CA ALA A 3 -38.97 21.92 19.55
C ALA A 3 -37.81 21.77 20.54
N ASP A 4 -37.17 20.59 20.53
CA ASP A 4 -36.01 20.27 21.36
C ASP A 4 -34.78 21.12 20.94
N PRO A 5 -34.24 21.97 21.83
CA PRO A 5 -33.10 22.84 21.51
C PRO A 5 -31.73 22.16 21.59
N PHE A 6 -31.66 20.83 21.79
CA PHE A 6 -30.39 20.09 21.96
C PHE A 6 -30.08 19.05 20.88
N ALA A 7 -30.73 19.12 19.71
CA ALA A 7 -30.28 18.38 18.53
C ALA A 7 -28.97 18.99 17.98
N MET A 8 -27.88 18.81 18.72
CA MET A 8 -26.52 19.00 18.25
C MET A 8 -26.25 17.91 17.21
N HIS A 9 -26.53 18.24 15.96
CA HIS A 9 -25.99 17.51 14.82
C HIS A 9 -24.47 17.51 14.96
N THR A 10 -23.93 16.41 15.47
CA THR A 10 -22.49 16.18 15.41
C THR A 10 -22.24 15.81 13.96
N GLU A 11 -21.92 16.79 13.13
CA GLU A 11 -21.26 16.53 11.86
C GLU A 11 -20.02 15.69 12.18
N VAL A 12 -20.08 14.40 11.86
CA VAL A 12 -18.89 13.57 11.83
C VAL A 12 -18.06 14.14 10.70
N ASP A 13 -17.01 14.86 11.06
CA ASP A 13 -16.02 15.39 10.14
C ASP A 13 -15.44 14.19 9.37
N THR A 14 -15.93 13.91 8.15
CA THR A 14 -15.51 12.77 7.32
C THR A 14 -14.15 13.06 6.67
N HIS A 15 -13.24 13.70 7.39
CA HIS A 15 -11.91 14.03 6.92
C HIS A 15 -10.98 12.84 7.15
N THR A 16 -10.93 11.93 6.18
CA THR A 16 -10.04 10.75 6.28
C THR A 16 -8.61 11.17 5.98
N SER A 17 -7.68 10.87 6.89
CA SER A 17 -6.26 11.15 6.71
C SER A 17 -5.49 9.89 6.30
N LEU A 18 -4.66 10.00 5.26
CA LEU A 18 -3.96 8.87 4.66
C LEU A 18 -2.46 9.12 4.53
N LEU A 19 -1.66 8.14 4.92
CA LEU A 19 -0.23 8.10 4.62
C LEU A 19 0.07 7.11 3.50
N LEU A 20 0.60 7.59 2.38
CA LEU A 20 1.11 6.77 1.29
C LEU A 20 2.63 6.64 1.40
N VAL A 21 3.12 5.41 1.50
CA VAL A 21 4.56 5.09 1.48
C VAL A 21 4.91 4.32 0.23
N GLY A 22 6.04 4.68 -0.39
CA GLY A 22 6.49 4.04 -1.64
C GLY A 22 5.85 4.65 -2.89
N ALA A 23 5.51 5.94 -2.88
CA ALA A 23 4.86 6.65 -3.98
C ALA A 23 5.70 6.75 -5.29
N THR A 24 7.03 6.53 -5.22
CA THR A 24 7.89 6.37 -6.41
C THR A 24 7.90 4.93 -6.97
N GLY A 25 7.20 4.04 -6.26
CA GLY A 25 6.84 2.66 -6.59
C GLY A 25 6.02 2.55 -7.88
N LEU A 26 5.94 1.37 -8.48
CA LEU A 26 5.05 1.15 -9.64
C LEU A 26 3.60 1.26 -9.17
N VAL A 27 3.25 0.47 -8.14
CA VAL A 27 1.93 0.52 -7.50
C VAL A 27 1.75 1.85 -6.76
N GLY A 28 2.73 2.30 -5.98
CA GLY A 28 2.61 3.55 -5.23
C GLY A 28 2.40 4.79 -6.11
N ARG A 29 3.01 4.86 -7.31
CA ARG A 29 2.74 5.97 -8.25
C ARG A 29 1.31 5.92 -8.77
N ALA A 30 0.79 4.73 -9.07
CA ALA A 30 -0.59 4.56 -9.47
C ALA A 30 -1.56 4.90 -8.33
N CYS A 31 -1.25 4.53 -7.08
CA CYS A 31 -2.03 4.97 -5.90
C CYS A 31 -2.04 6.48 -5.78
N LEU A 32 -0.86 7.13 -5.87
CA LEU A 32 -0.76 8.58 -5.79
C LEU A 32 -1.64 9.25 -6.85
N GLN A 33 -1.56 8.80 -8.11
CA GLN A 33 -2.41 9.33 -9.18
C GLN A 33 -3.91 9.16 -8.92
N LEU A 34 -4.35 8.05 -8.32
CA LEU A 34 -5.75 7.82 -8.00
C LEU A 34 -6.21 8.70 -6.84
N LEU A 35 -5.43 8.76 -5.76
CA LEU A 35 -5.74 9.55 -4.57
C LEU A 35 -5.83 11.04 -4.89
N THR A 36 -5.08 11.52 -5.88
CA THR A 36 -4.99 12.94 -6.21
C THR A 36 -5.93 13.38 -7.33
N ARG A 37 -6.71 12.45 -7.91
CA ARG A 37 -7.70 12.75 -8.97
C ARG A 37 -9.09 13.08 -8.43
N HIS A 38 -9.34 12.84 -7.15
CA HIS A 38 -10.65 13.04 -6.54
C HIS A 38 -10.65 14.31 -5.69
N ASP A 39 -11.76 15.07 -5.78
CA ASP A 39 -12.05 16.26 -4.96
C ASP A 39 -12.43 15.91 -3.50
N THR A 40 -12.12 14.69 -3.05
CA THR A 40 -12.39 14.27 -1.68
C THR A 40 -11.45 15.02 -0.73
N PRO A 41 -11.95 15.56 0.39
CA PRO A 41 -11.15 16.28 1.39
C PRO A 41 -10.32 15.30 2.22
N GLU A 42 -9.55 14.42 1.58
CA GLU A 42 -8.63 13.52 2.27
C GLU A 42 -7.33 14.29 2.54
N THR A 43 -6.88 14.36 3.80
CA THR A 43 -5.51 14.80 4.08
C THR A 43 -4.56 13.71 3.61
N LEU A 44 -3.87 13.94 2.49
CA LEU A 44 -2.90 13.02 1.93
C LEU A 44 -1.48 13.41 2.33
N ARG A 45 -0.80 12.51 3.03
CA ARG A 45 0.64 12.55 3.30
C ARG A 45 1.37 11.54 2.44
N VAL A 46 2.55 11.91 1.94
CA VAL A 46 3.38 11.06 1.09
C VAL A 46 4.77 10.98 1.68
N LEU A 47 5.12 9.81 2.23
CA LEU A 47 6.43 9.55 2.82
C LEU A 47 7.41 9.01 1.78
N THR A 48 8.49 9.76 1.58
CA THR A 48 9.53 9.50 0.59
C THR A 48 10.91 9.84 1.12
N ARG A 49 11.96 9.31 0.48
CA ARG A 49 13.35 9.69 0.80
C ARG A 49 13.87 10.88 0.01
N ARG A 50 13.11 11.33 -0.99
CA ARG A 50 13.48 12.40 -1.93
C ARG A 50 12.22 13.11 -2.39
N PRO A 51 12.28 14.43 -2.64
CA PRO A 51 11.14 15.18 -3.16
C PRO A 51 10.54 14.53 -4.40
N ILE A 52 9.21 14.48 -4.47
CA ILE A 52 8.47 14.17 -5.69
C ILE A 52 8.04 15.49 -6.31
N ALA A 53 8.36 15.68 -7.59
CA ALA A 53 7.90 16.84 -8.34
C ALA A 53 6.36 16.87 -8.34
N PRO A 54 5.72 17.99 -7.98
CA PRO A 54 4.28 18.13 -8.11
C PRO A 54 3.87 17.83 -9.55
N SER A 55 2.86 16.98 -9.73
CA SER A 55 2.27 16.71 -11.03
C SER A 55 0.91 17.43 -11.08
N GLY A 56 0.91 18.69 -11.52
CA GLY A 56 -0.30 19.54 -11.60
C GLY A 56 -0.68 20.21 -10.27
N GLU A 57 -1.96 20.51 -10.07
CA GLU A 57 -2.54 21.22 -8.90
C GLU A 57 -2.73 20.34 -7.65
N VAL A 58 -2.21 19.13 -7.70
CA VAL A 58 -2.38 18.11 -6.68
C VAL A 58 -1.73 18.52 -5.36
N ARG A 59 -2.53 18.63 -4.29
CA ARG A 59 -2.07 18.99 -2.94
C ARG A 59 -1.92 17.74 -2.08
N PHE A 60 -0.68 17.40 -1.74
CA PHE A 60 -0.35 16.47 -0.65
C PHE A 60 0.82 17.00 0.16
N GLU A 61 0.85 16.65 1.43
CA GLU A 61 1.99 16.93 2.32
C GLU A 61 3.12 15.95 2.01
N GLN A 62 4.32 16.47 1.70
CA GLN A 62 5.51 15.66 1.47
C GLN A 62 6.28 15.45 2.77
N CYS A 63 6.25 14.24 3.29
CA CYS A 63 7.11 13.81 4.39
C CYS A 63 8.41 13.27 3.79
N ILE A 64 9.49 14.04 3.85
CA ILE A 64 10.78 13.70 3.21
C ILE A 64 11.81 13.39 4.28
N GLU A 65 12.18 12.12 4.43
CA GLU A 65 13.18 11.68 5.41
C GLU A 65 13.80 10.33 5.03
N ASP A 66 14.96 10.03 5.61
CA ASP A 66 15.49 8.68 5.61
C ASP A 66 14.62 7.74 6.45
N PHE A 67 14.37 6.52 5.97
CA PHE A 67 13.58 5.53 6.72
C PHE A 67 14.27 5.08 8.02
N GLU A 68 15.54 5.44 8.22
CA GLU A 68 16.26 5.26 9.48
C GLU A 68 15.84 6.23 10.59
N ARG A 69 15.24 7.37 10.23
CA ARG A 69 14.98 8.49 11.14
C ARG A 69 13.49 8.75 11.35
N LEU A 70 12.64 7.79 11.00
CA LEU A 70 11.18 7.93 11.09
C LEU A 70 10.68 8.28 12.49
N GLY A 71 11.36 7.78 13.53
CA GLY A 71 11.00 8.07 14.93
C GLY A 71 11.17 9.54 15.33
N GLU A 72 11.87 10.35 14.55
CA GLU A 72 12.04 11.79 14.78
C GLU A 72 10.81 12.61 14.37
N HIS A 73 9.87 12.00 13.64
CA HIS A 73 8.69 12.66 13.06
C HIS A 73 7.37 11.94 13.39
N PRO A 74 7.03 11.75 14.68
CA PRO A 74 5.81 11.04 15.09
C PRO A 74 4.52 11.69 14.53
N GLU A 75 4.53 12.99 14.28
CA GLU A 75 3.41 13.74 13.73
C GLU A 75 2.94 13.23 12.37
N TRP A 76 3.84 12.72 11.53
CA TRP A 76 3.51 12.20 10.19
C TRP A 76 2.64 10.95 10.24
N PHE A 77 2.75 10.19 11.34
CA PHE A 77 2.06 8.93 11.55
C PHE A 77 0.69 9.08 12.23
N LYS A 78 0.30 10.32 12.59
CA LYS A 78 -1.06 10.66 13.03
C LYS A 78 -1.99 10.69 11.82
N VAL A 79 -2.38 9.52 11.36
CA VAL A 79 -3.29 9.31 10.23
C VAL A 79 -4.28 8.19 10.55
N ASP A 80 -5.40 8.13 9.83
CA ASP A 80 -6.39 7.06 9.99
C ASP A 80 -5.95 5.77 9.27
N THR A 81 -5.37 5.94 8.07
CA THR A 81 -5.04 4.84 7.16
C THR A 81 -3.61 4.96 6.61
N VAL A 82 -2.91 3.84 6.49
CA VAL A 82 -1.60 3.75 5.84
C VAL A 82 -1.66 2.80 4.64
N ILE A 83 -1.25 3.28 3.47
CA ILE A 83 -0.94 2.44 2.30
C ILE A 83 0.58 2.30 2.19
N CYS A 84 1.09 1.10 2.46
CA CYS A 84 2.50 0.76 2.32
C CYS A 84 2.73 -0.01 1.00
N ALA A 85 3.19 0.71 -0.03
CA ALA A 85 3.62 0.15 -1.31
C ALA A 85 5.16 0.06 -1.42
N LEU A 86 5.85 -0.03 -0.28
CA LEU A 86 7.29 -0.28 -0.24
C LEU A 86 7.61 -1.70 -0.71
N GLY A 87 8.73 -1.79 -1.43
CA GLY A 87 9.28 -3.06 -1.86
C GLY A 87 10.41 -2.82 -2.85
N THR A 88 11.42 -3.68 -2.78
CA THR A 88 12.53 -3.71 -3.71
C THR A 88 12.58 -5.05 -4.44
N THR A 89 13.56 -5.21 -5.31
CA THR A 89 13.88 -6.53 -5.88
C THR A 89 15.22 -6.98 -5.32
N MET A 90 15.44 -8.30 -5.22
CA MET A 90 16.77 -8.81 -4.86
C MET A 90 17.87 -8.22 -5.74
N ARG A 91 17.61 -8.05 -7.05
CA ARG A 91 18.54 -7.39 -7.98
C ARG A 91 18.88 -5.96 -7.57
N ARG A 92 17.87 -5.16 -7.19
CA ARG A 92 18.06 -3.75 -6.79
C ARG A 92 18.65 -3.61 -5.39
N ALA A 93 18.26 -4.47 -4.44
CA ALA A 93 18.83 -4.51 -3.10
C ALA A 93 20.28 -4.96 -3.10
N ARG A 94 20.68 -5.81 -4.05
CA ARG A 94 22.01 -6.44 -4.19
C ARG A 94 22.38 -7.42 -3.07
N THR A 95 21.87 -7.25 -1.86
CA THR A 95 22.13 -8.13 -0.71
C THR A 95 20.84 -8.53 0.00
N ALA A 96 20.88 -9.66 0.71
CA ALA A 96 19.77 -10.14 1.53
C ALA A 96 19.43 -9.15 2.66
N ALA A 97 20.44 -8.59 3.33
CA ALA A 97 20.23 -7.60 4.39
C ALA A 97 19.55 -6.33 3.87
N ALA A 98 20.00 -5.79 2.73
CA ALA A 98 19.37 -4.61 2.13
C ALA A 98 17.94 -4.89 1.64
N PHE A 99 17.67 -6.11 1.15
CA PHE A 99 16.31 -6.53 0.79
C PHE A 99 15.43 -6.58 2.03
N ARG A 100 15.86 -7.26 3.10
CA ARG A 100 15.10 -7.35 4.36
C ARG A 100 14.81 -5.97 4.93
N ARG A 101 15.79 -5.07 4.90
CA ARG A 101 15.62 -3.70 5.39
C ARG A 101 14.47 -2.96 4.70
N VAL A 102 14.39 -3.08 3.38
CA VAL A 102 13.34 -2.41 2.59
C VAL A 102 12.00 -3.14 2.61
N ASP A 103 12.00 -4.48 2.61
CA ASP A 103 10.80 -5.29 2.45
C ASP A 103 10.21 -5.84 3.75
N PHE A 104 10.91 -5.68 4.89
CA PHE A 104 10.45 -6.07 6.22
C PHE A 104 10.67 -4.96 7.26
N ASP A 105 11.91 -4.48 7.45
CA ASP A 105 12.23 -3.61 8.60
C ASP A 105 11.50 -2.24 8.48
N TYR A 106 11.59 -1.56 7.34
CA TYR A 106 10.91 -0.27 7.16
C TYR A 106 9.38 -0.37 7.21
N PRO A 107 8.71 -1.29 6.48
CA PRO A 107 7.26 -1.43 6.58
C PRO A 107 6.79 -1.74 8.00
N LEU A 108 7.50 -2.60 8.73
CA LEU A 108 7.15 -2.93 10.10
C LEU A 108 7.35 -1.74 11.05
N HIS A 109 8.43 -0.96 10.89
CA HIS A 109 8.66 0.24 11.66
C HIS A 109 7.53 1.27 11.45
N ILE A 110 7.17 1.53 10.18
CA ILE A 110 6.06 2.42 9.80
C ILE A 110 4.74 1.94 10.42
N ALA A 111 4.47 0.64 10.35
CA ALA A 111 3.25 0.06 10.91
C ALA A 111 3.19 0.23 12.44
N ASN A 112 4.30 0.08 13.15
CA ASN A 112 4.35 0.32 14.59
C ASN A 112 4.11 1.80 14.94
N LEU A 113 4.79 2.73 14.26
CA LEU A 113 4.60 4.16 14.50
C LEU A 113 3.17 4.61 14.21
N ALA A 114 2.63 4.24 13.05
CA ALA A 114 1.24 4.56 12.69
C ALA A 114 0.24 3.97 13.71
N ARG A 115 0.43 2.73 14.14
CA ARG A 115 -0.46 2.10 15.14
C ARG A 115 -0.41 2.85 16.47
N ALA A 116 0.79 3.19 16.93
CA ALA A 116 1.01 3.94 18.17
C ALA A 116 0.41 5.36 18.11
N HIS A 117 0.24 5.91 16.92
CA HIS A 117 -0.33 7.24 16.68
C HIS A 117 -1.78 7.24 16.20
N GLY A 118 -2.49 6.11 16.36
CA GLY A 118 -3.94 6.05 16.19
C GLY A 118 -4.43 5.51 14.85
N ALA A 119 -3.53 5.12 13.95
CA ALA A 119 -3.93 4.50 12.69
C ALA A 119 -4.76 3.24 12.94
N ARG A 120 -5.88 3.16 12.24
CA ARG A 120 -6.87 2.10 12.36
C ARG A 120 -6.79 1.10 11.22
N HIS A 121 -6.29 1.53 10.06
CA HIS A 121 -6.16 0.67 8.88
C HIS A 121 -4.73 0.67 8.35
N PHE A 122 -4.12 -0.51 8.25
CA PHE A 122 -2.86 -0.71 7.54
C PHE A 122 -3.07 -1.54 6.28
N ILE A 123 -2.51 -1.09 5.16
CA ILE A 123 -2.66 -1.73 3.86
C ILE A 123 -1.28 -2.03 3.29
N LEU A 124 -0.94 -3.29 3.09
CA LEU A 124 0.36 -3.75 2.61
C LEU A 124 0.29 -4.28 1.17
N VAL A 125 1.28 -3.91 0.34
CA VAL A 125 1.61 -4.64 -0.89
C VAL A 125 2.64 -5.72 -0.61
N SER A 126 2.17 -6.96 -0.49
CA SER A 126 2.99 -8.16 -0.34
C SER A 126 3.22 -8.84 -1.71
N ALA A 127 3.20 -10.17 -1.76
CA ALA A 127 3.38 -10.96 -2.96
C ALA A 127 2.64 -12.30 -2.85
N MET A 128 2.17 -12.83 -3.99
CA MET A 128 1.69 -14.19 -4.06
C MET A 128 2.78 -15.18 -3.68
N GLY A 129 2.45 -16.13 -2.80
CA GLY A 129 3.38 -17.13 -2.29
C GLY A 129 4.19 -16.64 -1.08
N ALA A 130 3.90 -15.45 -0.54
CA ALA A 130 4.42 -15.02 0.74
C ALA A 130 4.08 -16.04 1.85
N ASP A 131 5.12 -16.55 2.50
CA ASP A 131 5.04 -17.60 3.51
C ASP A 131 6.31 -17.55 4.36
N ALA A 132 6.17 -17.30 5.67
CA ALA A 132 7.31 -17.20 6.59
C ALA A 132 8.11 -18.50 6.71
N GLN A 133 7.53 -19.65 6.34
CA GLN A 133 8.19 -20.95 6.35
C GLN A 133 8.82 -21.33 5.01
N SER A 134 8.70 -20.47 3.99
CA SER A 134 9.25 -20.74 2.65
C SER A 134 10.77 -20.90 2.68
N GLY A 135 11.29 -21.90 1.95
CA GLY A 135 12.72 -22.04 1.69
C GLY A 135 13.31 -20.90 0.82
N ASN A 136 12.47 -20.29 -0.03
CA ASN A 136 12.86 -19.13 -0.84
C ASN A 136 12.86 -17.84 0.01
N PHE A 137 14.03 -17.19 0.09
CA PHE A 137 14.26 -15.98 0.88
C PHE A 137 13.27 -14.84 0.59
N TYR A 138 12.93 -14.62 -0.68
CA TYR A 138 12.00 -13.54 -1.07
C TYR A 138 10.61 -13.74 -0.45
N TYR A 139 10.04 -14.94 -0.63
CA TYR A 139 8.73 -15.29 -0.10
C TYR A 139 8.71 -15.38 1.42
N ARG A 140 9.83 -15.83 2.02
CA ARG A 140 10.02 -15.88 3.45
C ARG A 140 9.94 -14.50 4.09
N VAL A 141 10.73 -13.54 3.61
CA VAL A 141 10.73 -12.17 4.14
C VAL A 141 9.35 -11.52 4.00
N LYS A 142 8.64 -11.74 2.88
CA LYS A 142 7.28 -11.24 2.70
C LYS A 142 6.29 -11.86 3.68
N GLY A 143 6.32 -13.18 3.87
CA GLY A 143 5.45 -13.87 4.83
C GLY A 143 5.75 -13.50 6.27
N GLU A 144 7.02 -13.37 6.64
CA GLU A 144 7.42 -12.90 7.98
C GLU A 144 6.87 -11.50 8.28
N LEU A 145 6.87 -10.58 7.29
CA LEU A 145 6.27 -9.26 7.47
C LEU A 145 4.75 -9.36 7.65
N GLU A 146 4.06 -10.17 6.85
CA GLU A 146 2.62 -10.38 7.00
C GLU A 146 2.26 -10.90 8.39
N GLU A 147 2.99 -11.91 8.89
CA GLU A 147 2.81 -12.42 10.25
C GLU A 147 3.08 -11.36 11.32
N ALA A 148 4.12 -10.53 11.14
CA ALA A 148 4.42 -9.44 12.06
C ALA A 148 3.29 -8.41 12.11
N LEU A 149 2.73 -8.02 10.95
CA LEU A 149 1.61 -7.08 10.88
C LEU A 149 0.33 -7.65 11.48
N LEU A 150 0.06 -8.95 11.28
CA LEU A 150 -1.09 -9.63 11.90
C LEU A 150 -1.05 -9.54 13.43
N ARG A 151 0.15 -9.58 14.03
CA ARG A 151 0.34 -9.45 15.48
C ARG A 151 0.18 -8.02 16.03
N LEU A 152 0.20 -6.99 15.17
CA LEU A 152 0.07 -5.59 15.63
C LEU A 152 -1.35 -5.20 16.04
N GLY A 153 -2.36 -6.03 15.71
CA GLY A 153 -3.74 -5.81 16.17
C GLY A 153 -4.36 -4.50 15.66
N TYR A 154 -4.12 -4.17 14.38
CA TYR A 154 -4.87 -3.11 13.70
C TYR A 154 -6.37 -3.46 13.65
N PRO A 155 -7.28 -2.49 13.85
CA PRO A 155 -8.72 -2.68 13.63
C PRO A 155 -9.04 -3.22 12.23
N ALA A 156 -8.33 -2.72 11.21
CA ALA A 156 -8.38 -3.21 9.85
C ALA A 156 -6.96 -3.45 9.33
N LEU A 157 -6.73 -4.62 8.71
CA LEU A 157 -5.47 -4.94 8.05
C LEU A 157 -5.77 -5.54 6.67
N THR A 158 -5.34 -4.87 5.61
CA THR A 158 -5.46 -5.39 4.25
C THR A 158 -4.09 -5.77 3.71
N ILE A 159 -3.94 -7.00 3.24
CA ILE A 159 -2.69 -7.49 2.62
C ILE A 159 -3.01 -7.90 1.20
N ALA A 160 -2.42 -7.20 0.23
CA ALA A 160 -2.51 -7.55 -1.18
C ALA A 160 -1.35 -8.46 -1.60
N ARG A 161 -1.67 -9.59 -2.23
CA ARG A 161 -0.71 -10.58 -2.72
C ARG A 161 -0.74 -10.66 -4.25
N PRO A 162 -0.21 -9.65 -4.95
CA PRO A 162 -0.16 -9.67 -6.40
C PRO A 162 0.78 -10.76 -6.92
N SER A 163 0.49 -11.23 -8.13
CA SER A 163 1.42 -12.00 -8.96
C SER A 163 2.52 -11.09 -9.54
N LEU A 164 3.02 -11.41 -10.74
CA LEU A 164 3.90 -10.54 -11.48
C LEU A 164 3.19 -9.22 -11.83
N LEU A 165 3.75 -8.09 -11.39
CA LEU A 165 3.24 -6.76 -11.72
C LEU A 165 3.61 -6.35 -13.15
N LEU A 166 2.62 -5.92 -13.93
CA LEU A 166 2.80 -5.30 -15.25
C LEU A 166 2.76 -3.77 -15.14
N GLY A 167 3.65 -3.08 -15.87
CA GLY A 167 3.62 -1.62 -16.00
C GLY A 167 4.92 -1.06 -16.57
N LYS A 168 4.85 0.14 -17.16
CA LYS A 168 6.00 0.82 -17.78
C LYS A 168 7.00 1.24 -16.71
N ARG A 169 8.06 0.44 -16.52
CA ARG A 169 9.24 0.80 -15.72
C ARG A 169 10.51 0.55 -16.51
N ASN A 170 11.50 1.41 -16.32
CA ASN A 170 12.88 1.28 -16.84
C ASN A 170 13.66 0.08 -16.26
N GLU A 171 13.04 -0.80 -15.48
CA GLU A 171 13.71 -1.96 -14.89
C GLU A 171 13.07 -3.24 -15.41
N TRP A 172 13.73 -3.86 -16.40
CA TRP A 172 13.46 -5.22 -16.89
C TRP A 172 13.22 -6.18 -15.71
N ARG A 173 11.98 -6.63 -15.53
CA ARG A 173 11.70 -7.92 -14.90
C ARG A 173 11.55 -8.92 -16.04
N TRP A 174 12.31 -10.01 -15.96
CA TRP A 174 12.55 -11.05 -16.99
C TRP A 174 11.32 -11.68 -17.67
N GLY A 175 10.09 -11.25 -17.36
CA GLY A 175 8.85 -11.86 -17.82
C GLY A 175 7.92 -10.93 -18.59
N GLU A 176 8.32 -9.71 -18.98
CA GLU A 176 7.40 -8.83 -19.71
C GLU A 176 6.99 -9.40 -21.07
N GLU A 177 7.91 -10.03 -21.80
CA GLU A 177 7.63 -10.55 -23.15
C GLU A 177 7.06 -11.97 -23.13
N ILE A 178 7.57 -12.80 -22.23
CA ILE A 178 7.10 -14.18 -22.03
C ILE A 178 5.70 -14.12 -21.38
N GLY A 179 5.54 -13.39 -20.28
CA GLY A 179 4.28 -13.26 -19.55
C GLY A 179 3.13 -12.63 -20.37
N LYS A 180 3.41 -11.74 -21.34
CA LYS A 180 2.38 -11.21 -22.26
C LYS A 180 1.87 -12.27 -23.24
N ARG A 181 2.74 -13.18 -23.71
CA ARG A 181 2.36 -14.24 -24.67
C ARG A 181 1.67 -15.43 -24.01
N ILE A 182 2.16 -15.90 -22.86
CA ILE A 182 1.56 -17.07 -22.16
C ILE A 182 0.56 -16.69 -21.07
N GLY A 183 0.49 -15.41 -20.68
CA GLY A 183 -0.41 -14.90 -19.64
C GLY A 183 -1.88 -15.29 -19.84
N PRO A 184 -2.47 -15.18 -21.05
CA PRO A 184 -3.86 -15.58 -21.29
C PRO A 184 -4.12 -17.08 -21.04
N LEU A 185 -3.10 -17.94 -21.14
CA LEU A 185 -3.22 -19.39 -20.94
C LEU A 185 -3.06 -19.81 -19.47
N LEU A 186 -2.51 -18.94 -18.62
CA LEU A 186 -2.36 -19.24 -17.19
C LEU A 186 -3.69 -19.12 -16.45
N PRO A 187 -3.93 -19.91 -15.39
CA PRO A 187 -5.07 -19.69 -14.50
C PRO A 187 -5.07 -18.25 -13.93
N PRO A 188 -6.22 -17.59 -13.76
CA PRO A 188 -6.31 -16.19 -13.28
C PRO A 188 -5.48 -15.90 -12.04
N ARG A 189 -5.44 -16.86 -11.10
CA ARG A 189 -4.60 -16.78 -9.90
C ARG A 189 -3.14 -16.48 -10.20
N TRP A 190 -2.54 -16.95 -11.30
CA TRP A 190 -1.11 -16.77 -11.62
C TRP A 190 -0.85 -15.74 -12.73
N ARG A 191 -1.91 -15.21 -13.36
CA ARG A 191 -1.76 -14.24 -14.44
C ARG A 191 -1.17 -12.93 -13.92
N PRO A 192 -0.19 -12.33 -14.62
CA PRO A 192 0.37 -11.03 -14.27
C PRO A 192 -0.72 -9.96 -14.11
N VAL A 193 -0.62 -9.11 -13.08
CA VAL A 193 -1.63 -8.09 -12.76
C VAL A 193 -1.08 -6.69 -13.03
N PRO A 194 -1.83 -5.81 -13.72
CA PRO A 194 -1.45 -4.41 -13.89
C PRO A 194 -1.33 -3.69 -12.55
N ALA A 195 -0.31 -2.84 -12.41
CA ALA A 195 -0.14 -2.07 -11.18
C ALA A 195 -1.32 -1.14 -10.87
N ASP A 196 -2.01 -0.63 -11.89
CA ASP A 196 -3.19 0.22 -11.73
C ASP A 196 -4.36 -0.54 -11.10
N ALA A 197 -4.50 -1.84 -11.42
CA ALA A 197 -5.53 -2.70 -10.83
C ALA A 197 -5.24 -2.96 -9.36
N VAL A 198 -3.98 -3.22 -9.01
CA VAL A 198 -3.56 -3.31 -7.62
C VAL A 198 -3.83 -2.00 -6.90
N ALA A 199 -3.40 -0.86 -7.47
CA ALA A 199 -3.60 0.45 -6.86
C ALA A 199 -5.07 0.79 -6.60
N ARG A 200 -5.98 0.50 -7.55
CA ARG A 200 -7.43 0.66 -7.33
C ARG A 200 -7.94 -0.18 -6.18
N ALA A 201 -7.52 -1.44 -6.08
CA ALA A 201 -7.90 -2.31 -4.96
C ALA A 201 -7.42 -1.73 -3.61
N LEU A 202 -6.20 -1.19 -3.54
CA LEU A 202 -5.67 -0.59 -2.31
C LEU A 202 -6.40 0.70 -1.94
N VAL A 203 -6.64 1.59 -2.90
CA VAL A 203 -7.35 2.86 -2.67
C VAL A 203 -8.81 2.60 -2.30
N SER A 204 -9.46 1.61 -2.94
CA SER A 204 -10.81 1.17 -2.55
C SER A 204 -10.83 0.58 -1.15
N ALA A 205 -9.83 -0.22 -0.77
CA ALA A 205 -9.72 -0.74 0.59
C ALA A 205 -9.50 0.40 1.61
N ALA A 206 -8.69 1.40 1.29
CA ALA A 206 -8.41 2.54 2.17
C ALA A 206 -9.64 3.42 2.47
N ARG A 207 -10.64 3.40 1.57
CA ARG A 207 -11.91 4.11 1.69
C ARG A 207 -13.04 3.25 2.25
N SER A 208 -12.76 1.98 2.55
CA SER A 208 -13.73 1.07 3.13
C SER A 208 -13.74 1.22 4.65
N GLU A 209 -14.92 1.12 5.26
CA GLU A 209 -15.09 1.04 6.71
C GLU A 209 -15.04 -0.41 7.23
N GLU A 210 -14.73 -1.38 6.36
CA GLU A 210 -14.59 -2.80 6.73
C GLU A 210 -13.49 -2.99 7.78
N VAL A 211 -13.85 -3.63 8.90
CA VAL A 211 -12.92 -4.05 9.96
C VAL A 211 -12.47 -5.48 9.77
N GLY A 212 -11.35 -5.84 10.40
CA GLY A 212 -10.76 -7.16 10.37
C GLY A 212 -9.63 -7.34 9.36
N ILE A 213 -9.27 -8.59 9.11
CA ILE A 213 -8.15 -8.96 8.23
C ILE A 213 -8.69 -9.30 6.84
N ARG A 214 -8.18 -8.61 5.82
CA ARG A 214 -8.55 -8.82 4.42
C ARG A 214 -7.33 -9.22 3.58
N MET A 215 -7.37 -10.42 3.02
CA MET A 215 -6.36 -10.90 2.07
C MET A 215 -6.85 -10.68 0.64
N LEU A 216 -6.21 -9.77 -0.10
CA LEU A 216 -6.49 -9.52 -1.51
C LEU A 216 -5.55 -10.37 -2.38
N GLU A 217 -5.96 -11.61 -2.63
CA GLU A 217 -5.24 -12.52 -3.52
C GLU A 217 -5.29 -12.05 -4.99
N ASN A 218 -4.34 -12.51 -5.81
CA ASN A 218 -4.18 -12.03 -7.19
C ASN A 218 -5.45 -12.11 -8.05
N ALA A 219 -6.31 -13.11 -7.83
CA ALA A 219 -7.59 -13.22 -8.55
C ALA A 219 -8.52 -12.04 -8.26
N ALA A 220 -8.62 -11.60 -7.00
CA ALA A 220 -9.41 -10.44 -6.60
C ALA A 220 -8.82 -9.13 -7.16
N LEU A 221 -7.49 -8.98 -7.09
CA LEU A 221 -6.81 -7.82 -7.67
C LEU A 221 -7.01 -7.73 -9.19
N ARG A 222 -7.12 -8.87 -9.87
CA ARG A 222 -7.40 -8.92 -11.31
C ARG A 222 -8.83 -8.56 -11.68
N ALA A 223 -9.81 -8.75 -10.79
CA ALA A 223 -11.18 -8.30 -11.06
C ALA A 223 -11.25 -6.77 -11.25
N GLU A 224 -10.32 -6.01 -10.67
CA GLU A 224 -10.19 -4.56 -10.91
C GLU A 224 -9.65 -4.21 -12.31
N VAL A 225 -9.19 -5.19 -13.10
CA VAL A 225 -8.81 -5.01 -14.51
C VAL A 225 -10.05 -4.91 -15.39
N GLU A 226 -11.09 -5.69 -15.09
CA GLU A 226 -12.34 -5.69 -15.85
C GLU A 226 -13.15 -4.40 -15.63
N ARG A 227 -12.81 -3.64 -14.58
CA ARG A 227 -13.36 -2.31 -14.27
C ARG A 227 -12.50 -1.16 -14.80
N LEU A 228 -11.43 -1.45 -15.55
CA LEU A 228 -10.70 -0.41 -16.27
C LEU A 228 -11.55 0.12 -17.43
N PRO A 229 -11.60 1.44 -17.65
CA PRO A 229 -12.15 2.01 -18.88
C PRO A 229 -11.31 1.62 -20.11
#